data_AF-A0A8H6XC38-F1
#
_entry.id   AF-A0A8H6XC38-F1
#
_cell.length_a   1.000
_cell.length_b   1.000
_cell.length_c   1.000
_cell.angle_alpha   90.00
_cell.angle_beta   90.00
_cell.angle_gamma   90.00
#
_symmetry.space_group_name_H-M   'P 1'
#
loop_
_entity.id
_entity.type
_entity.pdbx_description
1 polymer ?
#
loop_
_entity_poly.entity_id
_entity_poly.type
_entity_poly.pdbx_seq_one_letter_code
_entity_poly.pdbx_strand_id
1 'polypeptide(L)'
;MRLSSPIIISVTAAATAPWINANANAKAIVAKSVSGRLGINCEGSMKCNGQSHDTAKLLVAYIDGIDSERYYGNGEHIACRGNICAFLQGVPGPMRGEDIKNLAPAIVNHGCTVCGSVPTGPDNNDRYGQLTFNYVNDAACGEGGMC
;
A
#
# COMPACT_ATOMS: atom_id res chain seq x y z
N MET A 1 -37.92 -49.71 11.32
CA MET A 1 -37.33 -49.20 12.57
C MET A 1 -36.30 -48.14 12.18
N ARG A 2 -36.54 -46.84 12.39
CA ARG A 2 -36.21 -46.04 13.60
C ARG A 2 -34.77 -46.32 14.07
N LEU A 3 -33.87 -45.37 14.34
CA LEU A 3 -33.78 -43.91 14.43
C LEU A 3 -32.28 -43.65 14.72
N SER A 4 -31.66 -42.56 14.24
CA SER A 4 -30.92 -41.60 15.10
C SER A 4 -30.05 -40.63 14.28
N SER A 5 -30.30 -39.36 14.59
CA SER A 5 -29.84 -38.07 14.04
C SER A 5 -28.34 -37.74 14.27
N PRO A 6 -27.84 -36.59 13.74
CA PRO A 6 -26.40 -36.25 13.64
C PRO A 6 -25.84 -35.54 14.89
N ILE A 7 -24.53 -35.63 15.10
CA ILE A 7 -23.82 -34.87 16.14
C ILE A 7 -23.27 -33.57 15.55
N ILE A 8 -23.78 -32.47 16.10
CA ILE A 8 -23.41 -31.08 15.87
C ILE A 8 -22.25 -30.73 16.82
N ILE A 9 -21.13 -30.21 16.30
CA ILE A 9 -20.09 -29.57 17.14
C ILE A 9 -20.46 -28.08 17.26
N SER A 10 -20.79 -27.69 18.47
CA SER A 10 -21.22 -26.35 18.89
C SER A 10 -20.07 -25.35 18.91
N VAL A 11 -20.21 -24.25 18.16
CA VAL A 11 -19.43 -23.02 18.37
C VAL A 11 -20.18 -22.14 19.36
N THR A 12 -19.68 -22.04 20.59
CA THR A 12 -20.13 -21.04 21.56
C THR A 12 -19.22 -19.84 21.51
N ALA A 13 -19.69 -18.76 20.89
CA ALA A 13 -19.21 -17.41 21.18
C ALA A 13 -20.41 -16.61 21.69
N ALA A 14 -20.45 -16.38 23.00
CA ALA A 14 -21.38 -15.47 23.63
C ALA A 14 -20.92 -14.04 23.39
N ALA A 15 -21.72 -13.25 22.68
CA ALA A 15 -21.69 -11.80 22.75
C ALA A 15 -23.14 -11.33 22.79
N THR A 16 -23.63 -11.04 23.99
CA THR A 16 -24.94 -10.43 24.21
C THR A 16 -24.89 -8.97 23.74
N ALA A 17 -25.39 -8.69 22.55
CA ALA A 17 -25.67 -7.33 22.11
C ALA A 17 -26.99 -6.85 22.75
N PRO A 18 -27.03 -5.70 23.45
CA PRO A 18 -28.28 -5.12 23.91
C PRO A 18 -29.14 -4.68 22.73
N TRP A 19 -30.43 -4.99 22.84
CA TRP A 19 -31.47 -4.69 21.85
C TRP A 19 -31.55 -3.18 21.59
N ILE A 20 -31.20 -2.76 20.37
CA ILE A 20 -31.58 -1.43 19.85
C ILE A 20 -32.76 -1.64 18.90
N ASN A 21 -33.87 -0.98 19.24
CA ASN A 21 -35.15 -0.99 18.54
C ASN A 21 -34.99 -0.50 17.09
N ALA A 22 -35.33 -1.36 16.13
CA ALA A 22 -35.27 -1.05 14.70
C ALA A 22 -36.57 -0.37 14.24
N ASN A 23 -36.49 0.94 13.97
CA ASN A 23 -37.37 1.60 13.02
C ASN A 23 -36.55 2.62 12.23
N ALA A 24 -36.11 2.22 11.04
CA ALA A 24 -36.15 2.98 9.80
C ALA A 24 -35.30 2.24 8.76
N ASN A 25 -35.78 2.26 7.51
CA ASN A 25 -35.21 1.64 6.31
C ASN A 25 -33.77 2.12 5.99
N ALA A 26 -32.79 1.68 6.77
CA ALA A 26 -31.38 1.84 6.46
C ALA A 26 -30.81 0.49 6.04
N LYS A 27 -30.55 0.34 4.74
CA LYS A 27 -29.74 -0.76 4.20
C LYS A 27 -28.32 -0.54 4.70
N ALA A 28 -28.04 -0.99 5.92
CA ALA A 28 -26.73 -0.90 6.55
C ALA A 28 -25.76 -1.77 5.74
N ILE A 29 -24.99 -1.13 4.86
CA ILE A 29 -23.81 -1.73 4.28
C ILE A 29 -22.84 -1.87 5.44
N VAL A 30 -22.72 -3.08 5.98
CA VAL A 30 -21.65 -3.42 6.92
C VAL A 30 -20.35 -3.23 6.14
N ALA A 31 -19.73 -2.05 6.31
CA ALA A 31 -18.36 -1.82 5.89
C ALA A 31 -17.48 -2.70 6.77
N LYS A 32 -17.30 -3.94 6.32
CA LYS A 32 -16.25 -4.80 6.84
C LYS A 32 -14.96 -4.07 6.51
N SER A 33 -14.32 -3.46 7.51
CA SER A 33 -12.91 -3.08 7.41
C SER A 33 -12.14 -4.38 7.26
N VAL A 34 -12.02 -4.85 6.03
CA VAL A 34 -10.94 -5.73 5.65
C VAL A 34 -9.73 -4.83 5.78
N SER A 35 -8.90 -5.02 6.81
CA SER A 35 -7.46 -4.75 6.66
C SER A 35 -6.94 -5.79 5.66
N GLY A 36 -7.47 -5.69 4.43
CA GLY A 36 -7.08 -6.46 3.29
C GLY A 36 -5.79 -5.86 2.86
N ARG A 37 -4.73 -6.66 2.98
CA ARG A 37 -3.46 -6.52 2.27
C ARG A 37 -3.66 -5.65 1.04
N LEU A 38 -3.22 -4.40 1.11
CA LEU A 38 -3.56 -3.45 0.06
C LEU A 38 -2.73 -3.87 -1.16
N GLY A 39 -3.41 -4.17 -2.26
CA GLY A 39 -2.74 -4.31 -3.54
C GLY A 39 -2.15 -2.98 -4.00
N ILE A 40 -1.85 -2.88 -5.29
CA ILE A 40 -1.50 -1.58 -5.87
C ILE A 40 -2.59 -0.54 -5.57
N ASN A 41 -2.19 0.64 -5.12
CA ASN A 41 -3.11 1.67 -4.66
C ASN A 41 -2.50 3.08 -4.79
N CYS A 42 -3.35 4.10 -4.67
CA CYS A 42 -2.95 5.51 -4.68
C CYS A 42 -3.08 6.16 -3.29
N GLU A 43 -3.01 5.34 -2.23
CA GLU A 43 -3.10 5.83 -0.85
C GLU A 43 -1.79 6.52 -0.45
N GLY A 44 -1.92 7.52 0.41
CA GLY A 44 -0.79 8.30 0.89
C GLY A 44 -1.21 9.32 1.94
N SER A 45 -0.25 10.15 2.34
CA SER A 45 -0.51 11.26 3.25
C SER A 45 -1.49 12.26 2.63
N MET A 46 -2.30 12.93 3.46
CA MET A 46 -3.11 14.07 3.01
C MET A 46 -2.26 15.18 2.36
N LYS A 47 -0.96 15.25 2.69
CA LYS A 47 -0.02 16.20 2.08
C LYS A 47 0.28 15.91 0.60
N CYS A 48 -0.14 14.76 0.07
CA CYS A 48 -0.07 14.44 -1.36
C CYS A 48 -1.04 15.31 -2.19
N ASN A 49 -2.15 15.78 -1.62
CA ASN A 49 -3.18 16.55 -2.35
C ASN A 49 -2.71 17.96 -2.79
N GLY A 50 -1.64 18.49 -2.18
CA GLY A 50 -1.09 19.81 -2.50
C GLY A 50 0.08 19.77 -3.49
N GLN A 51 0.42 18.60 -4.03
CA GLN A 51 1.55 18.42 -4.94
C GLN A 51 1.10 18.43 -6.40
N SER A 52 2.06 18.64 -7.31
CA SER A 52 1.79 18.60 -8.74
C SER A 52 1.37 17.19 -9.19
N HIS A 53 0.36 17.08 -10.06
CA HIS A 53 -0.20 15.81 -10.55
C HIS A 53 0.76 15.00 -11.45
N ASP A 54 1.94 15.52 -11.78
CA ASP A 54 2.99 14.80 -12.49
C ASP A 54 4.08 14.24 -11.56
N THR A 55 3.95 14.44 -10.23
CA THR A 55 4.97 14.04 -9.25
C THR A 55 5.33 12.56 -9.33
N ALA A 56 4.35 11.66 -9.45
CA ALA A 56 4.61 10.23 -9.56
C ALA A 56 5.37 9.89 -10.86
N LYS A 57 5.05 10.57 -11.98
CA LYS A 57 5.75 10.38 -13.26
C LYS A 57 7.21 10.84 -13.17
N LEU A 58 7.44 11.96 -12.50
CA LEU A 58 8.79 12.49 -12.29
C LEU A 58 9.63 11.57 -11.39
N LEU A 59 9.01 11.01 -10.34
CA LEU A 59 9.68 10.00 -9.50
C LEU A 59 10.05 8.75 -10.30
N VAL A 60 9.17 8.25 -11.18
CA VAL A 60 9.52 7.15 -12.09
C VAL A 60 10.72 7.52 -12.97
N ALA A 61 10.75 8.72 -13.53
CA ALA A 61 11.86 9.18 -14.35
C ALA A 61 13.19 9.29 -13.57
N TYR A 62 13.14 9.69 -12.30
CA TYR A 62 14.34 9.68 -11.43
C TYR A 62 14.76 8.26 -11.10
N ILE A 63 13.82 7.37 -10.77
CA ILE A 63 14.10 5.96 -10.48
C ILE A 63 14.73 5.27 -11.68
N ASP A 64 14.33 5.59 -12.91
CA ASP A 64 14.94 5.04 -14.13
C ASP A 64 16.46 5.29 -14.21
N GLY A 65 16.93 6.40 -13.62
CA GLY A 65 18.33 6.81 -13.59
C GLY A 65 19.18 6.23 -12.46
N ILE A 66 18.61 5.51 -11.48
CA ILE A 66 19.39 4.97 -10.35
C ILE A 66 20.35 3.86 -10.80
N ASP A 67 21.33 3.51 -9.96
CA ASP A 67 22.21 2.37 -10.22
C ASP A 67 21.42 1.05 -10.12
N SER A 68 21.39 0.28 -11.21
CA SER A 68 20.69 -1.00 -11.28
C SER A 68 21.29 -2.06 -10.34
N GLU A 69 22.57 -1.94 -9.96
CA GLU A 69 23.27 -2.89 -9.07
C GLU A 69 23.22 -2.51 -7.60
N ARG A 70 22.81 -1.27 -7.28
CA ARG A 70 22.69 -0.83 -5.89
C ARG A 70 21.50 -1.52 -5.21
N TYR A 71 21.69 -1.85 -3.94
CA TYR A 71 20.62 -2.37 -3.10
C TYR A 71 20.09 -1.27 -2.18
N TYR A 72 18.77 -1.17 -2.11
CA TYR A 72 18.05 -0.19 -1.29
C TYR A 72 17.29 -0.89 -0.17
N GLY A 73 17.40 -0.36 1.06
CA GLY A 73 16.75 -0.90 2.25
C GLY A 73 15.36 -0.31 2.55
N ASN A 74 14.72 -0.84 3.60
CA ASN A 74 13.49 -0.24 4.14
C ASN A 74 13.77 1.20 4.62
N GLY A 75 12.90 2.14 4.23
CA GLY A 75 12.96 3.55 4.64
C GLY A 75 14.06 4.38 3.98
N GLU A 76 14.94 3.75 3.19
CA GLU A 76 15.91 4.48 2.38
C GLU A 76 15.19 5.23 1.26
N HIS A 77 15.44 6.54 1.16
CA HIS A 77 14.91 7.34 0.06
C HIS A 77 15.69 7.01 -1.22
N ILE A 78 14.98 6.58 -2.26
CA ILE A 78 15.54 6.19 -3.56
C ILE A 78 15.54 7.39 -4.52
N ALA A 79 14.44 8.14 -4.53
CA ALA A 79 14.29 9.37 -5.30
C ALA A 79 13.26 10.26 -4.62
N CYS A 80 13.43 11.57 -4.71
CA CYS A 80 12.48 12.54 -4.17
C CYS A 80 12.17 13.65 -5.15
N ARG A 81 10.92 14.12 -5.16
CA ARG A 81 10.49 15.36 -5.80
C ARG A 81 9.85 16.24 -4.72
N GLY A 82 10.60 17.24 -4.27
CA GLY A 82 10.25 17.96 -3.05
C GLY A 82 10.17 16.99 -1.87
N ASN A 83 9.03 17.00 -1.17
CA ASN A 83 8.79 16.14 -0.01
C ASN A 83 8.10 14.81 -0.35
N ILE A 84 7.85 14.50 -1.63
CA ILE A 84 7.36 13.18 -2.02
C ILE A 84 8.56 12.33 -2.41
N CYS A 85 8.76 11.24 -1.69
CA CYS A 85 9.87 10.33 -1.90
C CYS A 85 9.40 8.92 -2.21
N ALA A 86 10.19 8.22 -3.02
CA ALA A 86 10.12 6.80 -3.23
C ALA A 86 10.99 6.07 -2.21
N PHE A 87 10.44 5.08 -1.53
CA PHE A 87 11.16 4.24 -0.58
C PHE A 87 10.50 2.86 -0.45
N LEU A 88 11.27 1.87 -0.01
CA LEU A 88 10.75 0.53 0.29
C LEU A 88 10.23 0.49 1.72
N GLN A 89 9.15 -0.25 1.95
CA GLN A 89 8.65 -0.54 3.29
C GLN A 89 8.11 -1.96 3.41
N GLY A 90 8.36 -2.59 4.56
CA GLY A 90 7.92 -3.96 4.85
C GLY A 90 8.62 -5.04 4.02
N VAL A 91 9.69 -4.72 3.29
CA VAL A 91 10.43 -5.73 2.51
C VAL A 91 11.29 -6.61 3.43
N PRO A 92 11.44 -7.91 3.15
CA PRO A 92 12.21 -8.84 4.00
C PRO A 92 13.72 -8.59 3.97
N GLY A 93 14.22 -7.87 2.96
CA GLY A 93 15.62 -7.49 2.81
C GLY A 93 15.78 -6.40 1.74
N PRO A 94 17.01 -5.89 1.54
CA PRO A 94 17.27 -4.89 0.50
C PRO A 94 16.89 -5.37 -0.89
N MET A 95 16.41 -4.47 -1.74
CA MET A 95 16.02 -4.76 -3.12
C MET A 95 16.98 -4.10 -4.11
N ARG A 96 17.29 -4.80 -5.21
CA ARG A 96 18.20 -4.32 -6.25
C ARG A 96 17.52 -3.22 -7.08
N GLY A 97 18.30 -2.22 -7.49
CA GLY A 97 17.81 -1.05 -8.24
C GLY A 97 17.06 -1.45 -9.52
N GLU A 98 17.51 -2.49 -10.21
CA GLU A 98 16.83 -3.05 -11.38
C GLU A 98 15.37 -3.47 -11.09
N ASP A 99 15.10 -4.12 -9.96
CA ASP A 99 13.76 -4.55 -9.58
C ASP A 99 12.86 -3.34 -9.24
N ILE A 100 13.43 -2.32 -8.60
CA ILE A 100 12.73 -1.07 -8.26
C ILE A 100 12.33 -0.32 -9.54
N LYS A 101 13.23 -0.25 -10.54
CA LYS A 101 12.93 0.32 -11.86
C LYS A 101 11.77 -0.38 -12.54
N ASN A 102 11.70 -1.70 -12.44
CA ASN A 102 10.62 -2.49 -13.03
C ASN A 102 9.28 -2.30 -12.30
N LEU A 103 9.30 -2.06 -10.99
CA LEU A 103 8.09 -1.87 -10.17
C LEU A 103 7.51 -0.45 -10.26
N ALA A 104 8.36 0.58 -10.25
CA ALA A 104 7.93 1.98 -10.14
C ALA A 104 6.87 2.42 -11.18
N PRO A 105 6.97 2.04 -12.49
CA PRO A 105 5.97 2.40 -13.48
C PRO A 105 4.56 1.88 -13.17
N ALA A 106 4.43 0.79 -12.41
CA ALA A 106 3.14 0.23 -12.06
C ALA A 106 2.26 1.24 -11.31
N ILE A 107 2.85 2.05 -10.42
CA ILE A 107 2.13 3.08 -9.64
C ILE A 107 1.47 4.11 -10.57
N VAL A 108 2.22 4.59 -11.57
CA VAL A 108 1.70 5.54 -12.57
C VAL A 108 0.69 4.87 -13.50
N ASN A 109 0.96 3.65 -13.94
CA ASN A 109 0.08 2.88 -14.83
C ASN A 109 -1.27 2.54 -14.16
N HIS A 110 -1.29 2.46 -12.83
CA HIS A 110 -2.52 2.32 -12.04
C HIS A 110 -3.33 3.63 -11.94
N GLY A 111 -2.77 4.76 -12.38
CA GLY A 111 -3.43 6.07 -12.38
C GLY A 111 -3.05 6.96 -11.20
N CYS A 112 -2.07 6.58 -10.39
CA CYS A 112 -1.63 7.42 -9.28
C CYS A 112 -0.79 8.59 -9.79
N THR A 113 -1.22 9.82 -9.49
CA THR A 113 -0.60 11.05 -10.00
C THR A 113 0.47 11.63 -9.07
N VAL A 114 0.38 11.35 -7.77
CA VAL A 114 1.30 11.89 -6.75
C VAL A 114 1.87 10.79 -5.87
N CYS A 115 1.00 10.15 -5.09
CA CYS A 115 1.37 9.14 -4.11
C CYS A 115 0.68 7.82 -4.44
N GLY A 116 1.27 6.74 -3.97
CA GLY A 116 0.75 5.40 -4.17
C GLY A 116 1.78 4.36 -3.77
N SER A 117 1.37 3.10 -3.84
CA SER A 117 2.23 1.98 -3.48
C SER A 117 1.99 0.80 -4.41
N VAL A 118 3.05 0.05 -4.70
CA VAL A 118 2.99 -1.22 -5.42
C VAL A 118 3.65 -2.32 -4.57
N PRO A 119 2.98 -3.45 -4.32
CA PRO A 119 3.58 -4.59 -3.64
C PRO A 119 4.81 -5.14 -4.38
N THR A 120 5.81 -5.59 -3.62
CA THR A 120 7.04 -6.19 -4.17
C THR A 120 6.93 -7.69 -4.41
N GLY A 121 5.97 -8.35 -3.76
CA GLY A 121 5.77 -9.80 -3.85
C GLY A 121 4.78 -10.22 -4.92
N PRO A 122 4.76 -11.52 -5.26
CA PRO A 122 3.76 -12.08 -6.17
C PRO A 122 2.33 -11.90 -5.61
N ASP A 123 1.36 -11.90 -6.52
CA ASP A 123 -0.08 -11.80 -6.23
C ASP A 123 -0.57 -10.45 -5.66
N ASN A 124 0.14 -9.34 -5.92
CA ASN A 124 -0.26 -7.99 -5.49
C ASN A 124 -0.56 -7.92 -3.99
N ASN A 125 0.26 -8.56 -3.17
CA ASN A 125 0.09 -8.63 -1.73
C ASN A 125 1.28 -7.96 -1.03
N ASP A 126 0.99 -6.96 -0.21
CA ASP A 126 1.94 -6.21 0.64
C ASP A 126 2.72 -7.06 1.68
N ARG A 127 2.45 -8.37 1.79
CA ARG A 127 3.12 -9.29 2.74
C ARG A 127 4.64 -9.23 2.65
N TYR A 128 5.14 -9.02 1.45
CA TYR A 128 6.56 -9.06 1.12
C TYR A 128 7.15 -7.66 1.00
N GLY A 129 6.38 -6.65 1.42
CA GLY A 129 6.69 -5.24 1.31
C GLY A 129 6.11 -4.59 0.06
N GLN A 130 6.44 -3.32 -0.10
CA GLN A 130 5.99 -2.48 -1.19
C GLN A 130 7.00 -1.37 -1.47
N LEU A 131 7.03 -0.94 -2.73
CA LEU A 131 7.60 0.35 -3.12
C LEU A 131 6.51 1.40 -2.94
N THR A 132 6.83 2.47 -2.21
CA THR A 132 5.89 3.51 -1.82
C THR A 132 6.37 4.86 -2.29
N PHE A 133 5.48 5.63 -2.92
CA PHE A 133 5.64 7.07 -3.15
C PHE A 133 4.75 7.79 -2.14
N ASN A 134 5.37 8.50 -1.19
CA ASN A 134 4.62 9.21 -0.15
C ASN A 134 5.36 10.44 0.36
N TYR A 135 4.62 11.30 1.07
CA TYR A 135 5.18 12.46 1.74
C TYR A 135 6.08 12.07 2.90
N VAL A 136 7.27 12.68 2.97
CA VAL A 136 8.21 12.64 4.10
C VAL A 136 8.51 14.06 4.58
N ASN A 137 8.77 14.26 5.89
CA ASN A 137 9.05 15.61 6.40
C ASN A 137 10.45 16.10 6.04
N ASP A 138 11.43 15.19 5.97
CA ASP A 138 12.82 15.50 5.71
C ASP A 138 13.30 14.64 4.53
N ALA A 139 13.11 15.16 3.31
CA ALA A 139 13.61 14.50 2.11
C ALA A 139 15.15 14.48 2.11
N ALA A 140 15.73 13.29 1.97
CA ALA A 140 17.18 13.10 2.06
C ALA A 140 17.90 13.38 0.73
N CYS A 141 17.17 13.37 -0.38
CA CYS A 141 17.71 13.81 -1.67
C CYS A 141 17.69 15.35 -1.64
N GLY A 142 18.81 16.02 -1.93
CA GLY A 142 18.86 17.48 -2.09
C GLY A 142 17.81 17.99 -3.12
N GLU A 143 17.66 19.30 -3.32
CA GLU A 143 16.54 19.94 -4.08
C GLU A 143 16.00 19.15 -5.31
N GLY A 144 15.15 18.14 -5.06
CA GLY A 144 14.58 17.23 -6.05
C GLY A 144 15.59 16.39 -6.86
N GLY A 145 15.77 15.11 -6.55
CA GLY A 145 16.65 14.23 -7.33
C GLY A 145 16.71 12.77 -6.87
N MET A 146 17.62 12.02 -7.49
CA MET A 146 17.99 10.63 -7.15
C MET A 146 18.88 10.58 -5.89
N CYS A 147 18.75 9.48 -5.14
CA CYS A 147 19.55 9.08 -3.99
C CYS A 147 20.18 7.67 -4.25
#